data_AF-A0A8C9JSD5-F1
#
_entry.id   AF-A0A8C9JSD5-F1
#
_cell.length_a   1.000
_cell.length_b   1.000
_cell.length_c   1.000
_cell.angle_alpha   90.00
_cell.angle_beta   90.00
_cell.angle_gamma   90.00
#
_symmetry.space_group_name_H-M   'P 1'
#
loop_
_entity.id
_entity.type
_entity.pdbx_description
1 polymer ?
#
loop_
_entity_poly.entity_id
_entity_poly.type
_entity_poly.pdbx_seq_one_letter_code
_entity_poly.pdbx_strand_id
1 'polypeptide(L)'
;MAAANALLGVALREATQRKLQRFSELRGKPVAAGEFWDIVAITAADEKQELAYKQQLSEKLKKKELPLGVQYHVFVDPAGAKIGNGGSTLCALRCLEKLYGDKWNSFTILLIHSGGYSQRLPNASALGKIFTALPFAFSIFSTTPKCSGNTSCIIQSILDSGCSVATGSVVEYSRLGPNVSVGENCVVSGCSVITEAVLPADSFVCSLSLKMNGYLKYSTMAFGVQDNLKRNVKTLSDIKLLQFFGVCFLSCLNIWNLKVTEELFSGNKTCLSLWNARIFPACSSLSDSVTTSLKMLNAVRNKSPFSLNKYKLLSIEEMLIYKDVEDMITYREQIFLEITLN
;
A
#
# COMPACT_ATOMS: atom_id res chain seq x y z
N MET A 1 -35.74 -14.00 0.03
CA MET A 1 -34.52 -13.25 0.41
C MET A 1 -33.42 -13.28 -0.66
N ALA A 2 -33.03 -14.43 -1.22
CA ALA A 2 -31.97 -14.51 -2.24
C ALA A 2 -32.28 -13.74 -3.55
N ALA A 3 -33.51 -13.82 -4.07
CA ALA A 3 -33.91 -13.10 -5.29
C ALA A 3 -33.94 -11.56 -5.11
N ALA A 4 -34.37 -11.08 -3.94
CA ALA A 4 -34.36 -9.66 -3.60
C ALA A 4 -32.93 -9.12 -3.44
N ASN A 5 -32.02 -9.91 -2.83
CA ASN A 5 -30.59 -9.58 -2.76
C ASN A 5 -29.92 -9.60 -4.14
N ALA A 6 -30.34 -10.49 -5.04
CA ALA A 6 -29.85 -10.52 -6.42
C ALA A 6 -30.29 -9.28 -7.22
N LEU A 7 -31.57 -8.89 -7.12
CA LEU A 7 -32.12 -7.67 -7.75
C LEU A 7 -31.44 -6.39 -7.21
N LEU A 8 -31.22 -6.31 -5.89
CA LEU A 8 -30.48 -5.21 -5.27
C LEU A 8 -29.02 -5.15 -5.78
N GLY A 9 -28.38 -6.32 -5.94
CA GLY A 9 -27.04 -6.44 -6.51
C GLY A 9 -26.95 -5.95 -7.95
N VAL A 10 -27.96 -6.22 -8.79
CA VAL A 10 -28.04 -5.73 -10.16
C VAL A 10 -28.20 -4.21 -10.20
N ALA A 11 -29.15 -3.67 -9.43
CA ALA A 11 -29.38 -2.23 -9.37
C ALA A 11 -28.14 -1.45 -8.88
N LEU A 12 -27.40 -1.98 -7.90
CA LEU A 12 -26.14 -1.40 -7.40
C LEU A 12 -25.02 -1.43 -8.45
N ARG A 13 -24.92 -2.51 -9.23
CA ARG A 13 -23.94 -2.62 -10.32
C ARG A 13 -24.24 -1.62 -11.42
N GLU A 14 -25.49 -1.52 -11.85
CA GLU A 14 -25.91 -0.53 -12.86
C GLU A 14 -25.68 0.90 -12.38
N ALA A 15 -26.04 1.21 -11.13
CA ALA A 15 -25.79 2.53 -10.56
C ALA A 15 -24.29 2.86 -10.51
N THR A 16 -23.44 1.89 -10.15
CA THR A 16 -21.99 2.04 -10.18
C THR A 16 -21.48 2.28 -11.60
N GLN A 17 -21.94 1.49 -12.57
CA GLN A 17 -21.56 1.63 -13.97
C GLN A 17 -21.96 3.01 -14.54
N ARG A 18 -23.17 3.49 -14.24
CA ARG A 18 -23.61 4.84 -14.63
C ARG A 18 -22.70 5.94 -14.06
N LYS A 19 -22.31 5.84 -12.79
CA LYS A 19 -21.39 6.81 -12.16
C LYS A 19 -20.01 6.80 -12.83
N LEU A 20 -19.49 5.62 -13.15
CA LEU A 20 -18.19 5.47 -13.80
C LEU A 20 -18.20 5.96 -15.24
N GLN A 21 -19.28 5.70 -15.98
CA GLN A 21 -19.47 6.22 -17.32
C GLN A 21 -19.53 7.75 -17.30
N ARG A 22 -20.35 8.33 -16.42
CA ARG A 22 -20.42 9.79 -16.23
C ARG A 22 -19.06 10.37 -15.87
N PHE A 23 -18.33 9.78 -14.93
CA PHE A 23 -16.99 10.25 -14.58
C PHE A 23 -16.04 10.15 -15.78
N SER A 24 -16.11 9.03 -16.54
CA SER A 24 -15.29 8.83 -17.73
C SER A 24 -15.53 9.88 -18.81
N GLU A 25 -16.76 10.39 -18.95
CA GLU A 25 -17.11 11.45 -19.90
C GLU A 25 -16.50 12.81 -19.55
N LEU A 26 -16.22 13.06 -18.26
CA LEU A 26 -15.63 14.31 -17.75
C LEU A 26 -14.10 14.31 -17.76
N ARG A 27 -13.46 13.12 -17.76
CA ARG A 27 -12.01 12.97 -17.70
C ARG A 27 -11.31 13.74 -18.84
N GLY A 28 -10.28 14.52 -18.49
CA GLY A 28 -9.48 15.28 -19.46
C GLY A 28 -10.18 16.47 -20.11
N LYS A 29 -11.38 16.85 -19.65
CA LYS A 29 -12.15 17.98 -20.16
C LYS A 29 -12.36 19.03 -19.05
N PRO A 30 -12.40 20.33 -19.39
CA PRO A 30 -12.89 21.36 -18.48
C PRO A 30 -14.33 21.05 -18.08
N VAL A 31 -14.66 21.18 -16.81
CA VAL A 31 -16.03 21.05 -16.29
C VAL A 31 -16.60 22.41 -15.91
N ALA A 32 -17.89 22.62 -16.19
CA ALA A 32 -18.58 23.84 -15.79
C ALA A 32 -19.01 23.78 -14.31
N ALA A 33 -19.31 24.95 -13.74
CA ALA A 33 -19.84 25.05 -12.38
C ALA A 33 -21.12 24.19 -12.23
N GLY A 34 -21.15 23.34 -11.21
CA GLY A 34 -22.27 22.44 -10.93
C GLY A 34 -22.24 21.09 -11.68
N GLU A 35 -21.36 20.89 -12.65
CA GLU A 35 -21.19 19.57 -13.31
C GLU A 35 -20.36 18.59 -12.46
N PHE A 36 -19.41 19.15 -11.70
CA PHE A 36 -18.49 18.49 -10.78
C PHE A 36 -18.22 19.40 -9.58
N TRP A 37 -17.39 18.94 -8.63
CA TRP A 37 -16.93 19.77 -7.51
C TRP A 37 -15.98 20.87 -8.00
N ASP A 38 -16.11 22.07 -7.44
CA ASP A 38 -15.20 23.19 -7.70
C ASP A 38 -13.81 22.91 -7.10
N ILE A 39 -13.79 22.27 -5.92
CA ILE A 39 -12.59 21.92 -5.18
C ILE A 39 -12.63 20.46 -4.76
N VAL A 40 -11.53 19.74 -4.96
CA VAL A 40 -11.26 18.43 -4.37
C VAL A 40 -10.09 18.58 -3.39
N ALA A 41 -10.38 18.48 -2.10
CA ALA A 41 -9.40 18.56 -1.04
C ALA A 41 -9.09 17.17 -0.48
N ILE A 42 -7.82 16.80 -0.41
CA ILE A 42 -7.34 15.51 0.08
C ILE A 42 -6.50 15.75 1.34
N THR A 43 -6.77 15.04 2.43
CA THR A 43 -5.92 15.12 3.63
C THR A 43 -4.75 14.16 3.56
N ALA A 44 -3.58 14.56 4.06
CA ALA A 44 -2.36 13.76 4.17
C ALA A 44 -1.87 13.75 5.62
N ALA A 45 -1.26 12.64 6.06
CA ALA A 45 -0.81 12.52 7.46
C ALA A 45 0.56 13.17 7.72
N ASP A 46 1.36 13.40 6.68
CA ASP A 46 2.68 14.01 6.76
C ASP A 46 3.07 14.63 5.41
N GLU A 47 4.11 15.46 5.42
CA GLU A 47 4.63 16.17 4.23
C GLU A 47 5.04 15.22 3.11
N LYS A 48 5.56 14.02 3.46
CA LYS A 48 5.94 13.01 2.46
C LYS A 48 4.71 12.42 1.76
N GLN A 49 3.62 12.17 2.49
CA GLN A 49 2.34 11.77 1.88
C GLN A 49 1.78 12.90 1.02
N GLU A 50 1.87 14.16 1.45
CA GLU A 50 1.44 15.28 0.61
C GLU A 50 2.22 15.36 -0.69
N LEU A 51 3.55 15.24 -0.64
CA LEU A 51 4.40 15.21 -1.82
C LEU A 51 3.96 14.09 -2.77
N ALA A 52 3.78 12.87 -2.25
CA ALA A 52 3.31 11.73 -3.04
C ALA A 52 1.92 11.96 -3.67
N TYR A 53 1.01 12.62 -2.95
CA TYR A 53 -0.35 12.87 -3.43
C TYR A 53 -0.36 13.95 -4.50
N LYS A 54 0.42 15.03 -4.32
CA LYS A 54 0.60 16.09 -5.32
C LYS A 54 1.20 15.55 -6.61
N GLN A 55 2.22 14.72 -6.52
CA GLN A 55 2.84 14.09 -7.69
C GLN A 55 1.85 13.18 -8.42
N GLN A 56 1.15 12.29 -7.71
CA GLN A 56 0.15 11.41 -8.31
C GLN A 56 -1.04 12.19 -8.92
N LEU A 57 -1.51 13.28 -8.31
CA LEU A 57 -2.52 14.16 -8.91
C LEU A 57 -2.01 14.79 -10.21
N SER A 58 -0.78 15.30 -10.21
CA SER A 58 -0.15 15.90 -11.39
C SER A 58 -0.07 14.91 -12.54
N GLU A 59 0.40 13.69 -12.29
CA GLU A 59 0.45 12.62 -13.28
C GLU A 59 -0.93 12.24 -13.81
N LYS A 60 -1.93 12.12 -12.93
CA LYS A 60 -3.31 11.82 -13.35
C LYS A 60 -3.91 12.92 -14.21
N LEU A 61 -3.64 14.18 -13.91
CA LEU A 61 -4.05 15.31 -14.75
C LEU A 61 -3.36 15.27 -16.12
N LYS A 62 -2.04 15.02 -16.16
CA LYS A 62 -1.27 14.86 -17.40
C LYS A 62 -1.81 13.72 -18.27
N LYS A 63 -2.15 12.59 -17.64
CA LYS A 63 -2.76 11.42 -18.29
C LYS A 63 -4.25 11.59 -18.61
N LYS A 64 -4.82 12.78 -18.37
CA LYS A 64 -6.25 13.09 -18.59
C LYS A 64 -7.18 12.13 -17.83
N GLU A 65 -6.74 11.60 -16.69
CA GLU A 65 -7.52 10.70 -15.84
C GLU A 65 -8.48 11.42 -14.89
N LEU A 66 -8.31 12.74 -14.74
CA LEU A 66 -9.13 13.60 -13.90
C LEU A 66 -9.77 14.73 -14.73
N PRO A 67 -10.95 15.24 -14.33
CA PRO A 67 -11.54 16.44 -14.92
C PRO A 67 -10.64 17.67 -14.76
N LEU A 68 -10.60 18.53 -15.78
CA LEU A 68 -9.85 19.80 -15.79
C LEU A 68 -10.74 20.95 -15.29
N GLY A 69 -10.13 22.06 -14.87
CA GLY A 69 -10.85 23.23 -14.33
C GLY A 69 -11.19 23.14 -12.83
N VAL A 70 -11.04 21.95 -12.23
CA VAL A 70 -11.21 21.68 -10.80
C VAL A 70 -9.94 22.04 -10.03
N GLN A 71 -10.08 22.60 -8.83
CA GLN A 71 -8.95 22.88 -7.93
C GLN A 71 -8.67 21.66 -7.04
N TYR A 72 -7.55 20.98 -7.28
CA TYR A 72 -7.12 19.84 -6.46
C TYR A 72 -6.09 20.28 -5.41
N HIS A 73 -6.45 20.13 -4.13
CA HIS A 73 -5.57 20.47 -3.01
C HIS A 73 -5.24 19.25 -2.18
N VAL A 74 -4.02 19.25 -1.63
CA VAL A 74 -3.62 18.30 -0.60
C VAL A 74 -3.24 19.10 0.64
N PHE A 75 -3.84 18.74 1.79
CA PHE A 75 -3.62 19.41 3.06
C PHE A 75 -2.99 18.44 4.07
N VAL A 76 -1.85 18.83 4.63
CA VAL A 76 -1.12 18.05 5.63
C VAL A 76 -1.68 18.34 7.02
N ASP A 77 -1.91 17.27 7.78
CA ASP A 77 -2.19 17.38 9.21
C ASP A 77 -0.98 18.02 9.93
N PRO A 78 -1.17 18.93 10.91
CA PRO A 78 -0.09 19.50 11.68
C PRO A 78 0.80 18.43 12.33
N ALA A 79 2.10 18.72 12.40
CA ALA A 79 3.06 17.82 13.04
C ALA A 79 2.70 17.56 14.52
N GLY A 80 3.00 16.34 14.98
CA GLY A 80 2.80 15.92 16.36
C GLY A 80 1.75 14.84 16.50
N ALA A 81 0.87 14.98 17.49
CA ALA A 81 -0.13 13.97 17.81
C ALA A 81 -1.17 13.84 16.70
N LYS A 82 -1.63 12.59 16.46
CA LYS A 82 -2.66 12.33 15.48
C LYS A 82 -3.99 12.97 15.88
N ILE A 83 -4.47 13.90 15.05
CA ILE A 83 -5.69 14.68 15.31
C ILE A 83 -7.00 14.01 14.86
N GLY A 84 -6.89 12.91 14.09
CA GLY A 84 -8.04 12.17 13.57
C GLY A 84 -8.84 12.95 12.52
N ASN A 85 -9.85 12.31 11.91
CA ASN A 85 -10.57 12.88 10.77
C ASN A 85 -11.23 14.24 11.08
N GLY A 86 -11.76 14.42 12.29
CA GLY A 86 -12.37 15.69 12.70
C GLY A 86 -11.35 16.82 12.77
N GLY A 87 -10.17 16.56 13.35
CA GLY A 87 -9.07 17.52 13.33
C GLY A 87 -8.59 17.83 11.92
N SER A 88 -8.41 16.80 11.08
CA SER A 88 -8.01 16.97 9.68
C SER A 88 -9.02 17.82 8.89
N THR A 89 -10.32 17.66 9.15
CA THR A 89 -11.37 18.51 8.57
C THR A 89 -11.18 19.97 8.95
N LEU A 90 -11.01 20.28 10.24
CA LEU A 90 -10.80 21.65 10.70
C LEU A 90 -9.52 22.27 10.13
N CYS A 91 -8.47 21.47 10.02
CA CYS A 91 -7.23 21.89 9.37
C CYS A 91 -7.44 22.23 7.88
N ALA A 92 -8.11 21.35 7.13
CA ALA A 92 -8.43 21.56 5.72
C ALA A 92 -9.29 22.82 5.52
N LEU A 93 -10.32 23.04 6.35
CA LEU A 93 -11.16 24.24 6.29
C LEU A 93 -10.35 25.52 6.55
N ARG A 94 -9.46 25.52 7.55
CA ARG A 94 -8.56 26.64 7.81
C ARG A 94 -7.61 26.91 6.63
N CYS A 95 -7.13 25.87 5.96
CA CYS A 95 -6.30 26.02 4.76
C CYS A 95 -7.10 26.60 3.59
N LEU A 96 -8.33 26.16 3.38
CA LEU A 96 -9.22 26.69 2.35
C LEU A 96 -9.57 28.16 2.61
N GLU A 97 -9.89 28.53 3.85
CA GLU A 97 -10.12 29.92 4.26
C GLU A 97 -8.89 30.80 3.99
N LYS A 98 -7.69 30.31 4.30
CA LYS A 98 -6.44 31.04 3.99
C LYS A 98 -6.20 31.22 2.49
N LEU A 99 -6.54 30.22 1.67
CA LEU A 99 -6.31 30.25 0.22
C LEU A 99 -7.32 31.11 -0.53
N TYR A 100 -8.58 31.10 -0.10
CA TYR A 100 -9.69 31.68 -0.85
C TYR A 100 -10.36 32.87 -0.13
N GLY A 101 -9.96 33.18 1.10
CA GLY A 101 -10.65 34.17 1.95
C GLY A 101 -12.14 33.83 2.08
N ASP A 102 -12.99 34.84 2.21
CA ASP A 102 -14.44 34.66 2.39
C ASP A 102 -15.13 33.91 1.24
N LYS A 103 -14.50 33.81 0.07
CA LYS A 103 -15.07 33.11 -1.09
C LYS A 103 -15.13 31.60 -0.94
N TRP A 104 -14.40 31.01 0.01
CA TRP A 104 -14.33 29.55 0.14
C TRP A 104 -15.72 28.91 0.35
N ASN A 105 -16.64 29.63 1.00
CA ASN A 105 -18.02 29.21 1.27
C ASN A 105 -18.94 29.18 0.03
N SER A 106 -18.48 29.73 -1.11
CA SER A 106 -19.23 29.74 -2.37
C SER A 106 -18.94 28.51 -3.25
N PHE A 107 -17.94 27.71 -2.88
CA PHE A 107 -17.55 26.51 -3.62
C PHE A 107 -18.27 25.26 -3.12
N THR A 108 -18.55 24.35 -4.04
CA THR A 108 -18.85 22.95 -3.73
C THR A 108 -17.55 22.17 -3.55
N ILE A 109 -17.30 21.67 -2.34
CA ILE A 109 -16.01 21.07 -1.95
C ILE A 109 -16.19 19.59 -1.64
N LEU A 110 -15.41 18.73 -2.30
CA LEU A 110 -15.23 17.33 -1.92
C LEU A 110 -14.01 17.20 -1.02
N LEU A 111 -14.23 16.91 0.26
CA LEU A 111 -13.15 16.59 1.19
C LEU A 111 -12.97 15.06 1.31
N ILE A 112 -11.76 14.56 1.03
CA ILE A 112 -11.41 13.14 1.10
C ILE A 112 -10.37 12.92 2.18
N HIS A 113 -10.78 12.27 3.28
CA HIS A 113 -9.88 11.87 4.36
C HIS A 113 -8.97 10.72 3.92
N SER A 114 -7.77 11.07 3.47
CA SER A 114 -6.78 10.10 2.94
C SER A 114 -5.53 9.99 3.81
N GLY A 115 -5.45 10.76 4.90
CA GLY A 115 -4.35 10.72 5.86
C GLY A 115 -4.38 9.47 6.73
N GLY A 116 -3.24 8.79 6.87
CA GLY A 116 -3.01 7.81 7.91
C GLY A 116 -2.09 6.66 7.51
N TYR A 117 -1.76 5.82 8.49
CA TYR A 117 -0.75 4.75 8.37
C TYR A 117 -1.23 3.47 7.71
N SER A 118 -2.50 3.37 7.26
CA SER A 118 -3.01 2.17 6.57
C SER A 118 -2.66 0.81 7.21
N GLN A 119 -2.64 0.67 8.55
CA GLN A 119 -2.21 -0.56 9.24
C GLN A 119 -3.01 -1.85 8.89
N ARG A 120 -4.11 -1.76 8.15
CA ARG A 120 -4.88 -2.90 7.61
C ARG A 120 -4.58 -3.20 6.13
N LEU A 121 -3.96 -2.26 5.43
CA LEU A 121 -3.57 -2.35 4.03
C LEU A 121 -2.17 -1.71 3.88
N PRO A 122 -1.11 -2.40 4.35
CA PRO A 122 0.19 -1.74 4.54
C PRO A 122 0.85 -1.25 3.23
N ASN A 123 0.53 -1.85 2.08
CA ASN A 123 0.95 -1.42 0.76
C ASN A 123 0.44 -0.01 0.38
N ALA A 124 -0.67 0.41 1.00
CA ALA A 124 -1.25 1.73 0.82
C ALA A 124 -0.76 2.78 1.85
N SER A 125 0.22 2.45 2.69
CA SER A 125 0.69 3.35 3.77
C SER A 125 1.60 4.46 3.26
N ALA A 126 2.49 4.12 2.32
CA ALA A 126 3.52 5.05 1.84
C ALA A 126 2.98 6.02 0.78
N LEU A 127 2.35 5.49 -0.27
CA LEU A 127 1.83 6.28 -1.41
C LEU A 127 0.33 6.64 -1.28
N GLY A 128 -0.32 6.19 -0.23
CA GLY A 128 -1.70 6.53 0.12
C GLY A 128 -2.77 5.61 -0.43
N LYS A 129 -3.85 5.49 0.36
CA LYS A 129 -5.01 4.65 0.02
C LYS A 129 -5.80 5.16 -1.17
N ILE A 130 -5.91 6.47 -1.33
CA ILE A 130 -6.68 7.09 -2.41
C ILE A 130 -6.10 6.78 -3.80
N PHE A 131 -4.79 6.51 -3.87
CA PHE A 131 -4.09 6.13 -5.09
C PHE A 131 -3.76 4.64 -5.16
N THR A 132 -4.32 3.83 -4.26
CA THR A 132 -4.19 2.38 -4.37
C THR A 132 -4.97 1.91 -5.60
N ALA A 133 -4.34 1.08 -6.42
CA ALA A 133 -5.00 0.54 -7.59
C ALA A 133 -6.12 -0.40 -7.17
N LEU A 134 -7.22 -0.34 -7.91
CA LEU A 134 -8.33 -1.26 -7.73
C LEU A 134 -8.45 -2.14 -8.97
N PRO A 135 -8.68 -3.45 -8.81
CA PRO A 135 -9.05 -4.30 -9.91
C PRO A 135 -10.43 -3.88 -10.40
N PHE A 136 -10.48 -3.09 -11.46
CA PHE A 136 -11.73 -2.88 -12.18
C PHE A 136 -11.97 -4.07 -13.11
N ALA A 137 -13.22 -4.48 -13.29
CA ALA A 137 -13.67 -5.76 -13.89
C ALA A 137 -13.33 -6.01 -15.38
N PHE A 138 -12.19 -5.53 -15.88
CA PHE A 138 -11.62 -5.83 -17.19
C PHE A 138 -10.14 -6.17 -17.04
N SER A 139 -9.84 -7.32 -16.41
CA SER A 139 -8.64 -8.06 -16.79
C SER A 139 -8.96 -8.71 -18.14
N ILE A 140 -8.35 -8.23 -19.22
CA ILE A 140 -8.38 -8.92 -20.51
C ILE A 140 -7.58 -10.21 -20.31
N PHE A 141 -8.30 -11.31 -20.07
CA PHE A 141 -7.74 -12.64 -20.33
C PHE A 141 -7.85 -12.88 -21.83
N SER A 142 -6.74 -13.27 -22.46
CA SER A 142 -6.82 -13.97 -23.74
C SER A 142 -7.59 -15.27 -23.52
N THR A 143 -8.85 -15.25 -23.95
CA THR A 143 -9.69 -16.41 -24.28
C THR A 143 -9.70 -17.58 -23.28
N THR A 144 -10.69 -17.61 -22.38
CA THR A 144 -11.58 -18.78 -22.23
C THR A 144 -12.87 -18.36 -21.49
N PRO A 145 -14.06 -18.87 -21.89
CA PRO A 145 -15.33 -18.44 -21.32
C PRO A 145 -15.68 -19.24 -20.07
N LYS A 146 -16.25 -18.54 -19.08
CA LYS A 146 -16.84 -19.00 -17.80
C LYS A 146 -15.83 -19.52 -16.77
N CYS A 147 -15.57 -18.72 -15.72
CA CYS A 147 -15.04 -19.24 -14.46
C CYS A 147 -15.73 -18.61 -13.25
N SER A 148 -16.54 -19.42 -12.57
CA SER A 148 -16.94 -19.25 -11.17
C SER A 148 -15.78 -19.71 -10.26
N GLY A 149 -14.68 -18.96 -10.23
CA GLY A 149 -13.51 -19.22 -9.40
C GLY A 149 -12.68 -17.94 -9.21
N ASN A 150 -12.06 -17.78 -8.04
CA ASN A 150 -11.13 -16.68 -7.78
C ASN A 150 -10.00 -16.76 -8.82
N THR A 151 -9.79 -15.74 -9.64
CA THR A 151 -8.59 -15.64 -10.51
C THR A 151 -7.50 -14.85 -9.78
N SER A 152 -6.25 -14.95 -10.22
CA SER A 152 -5.22 -13.99 -9.81
C SER A 152 -5.51 -12.61 -10.44
N CYS A 153 -4.97 -11.56 -9.82
CA CYS A 153 -5.12 -10.19 -10.27
C CYS A 153 -3.74 -9.55 -10.45
N ILE A 154 -3.43 -9.14 -11.67
CA ILE A 154 -2.17 -8.48 -12.01
C ILE A 154 -2.48 -7.03 -12.38
N ILE A 155 -1.83 -6.08 -11.72
CA ILE A 155 -2.04 -4.64 -11.91
C ILE A 155 -0.68 -3.98 -12.17
N GLN A 156 -0.51 -3.37 -13.34
CA GLN A 156 0.72 -2.65 -13.72
C GLN A 156 1.99 -3.36 -13.24
N SER A 157 2.17 -4.61 -13.62
CA SER A 157 3.29 -5.46 -13.21
C SER A 157 3.83 -6.23 -14.41
N ILE A 158 5.11 -6.56 -14.38
CA ILE A 158 5.82 -7.28 -15.43
C ILE A 158 6.14 -8.68 -14.91
N LEU A 159 5.65 -9.69 -15.61
CA LEU A 159 5.87 -11.11 -15.30
C LEU A 159 6.60 -11.75 -16.48
N ASP A 160 7.80 -12.25 -16.23
CA ASP A 160 8.60 -12.93 -17.25
C ASP A 160 8.05 -14.33 -17.56
N SER A 161 8.41 -14.88 -18.71
CA SER A 161 7.98 -16.21 -19.14
C SER A 161 8.40 -17.28 -18.12
N GLY A 162 7.44 -18.03 -17.58
CA GLY A 162 7.66 -19.05 -16.55
C GLY A 162 7.26 -18.59 -15.13
N CYS A 163 7.00 -17.29 -14.93
CA CYS A 163 6.38 -16.83 -13.69
C CYS A 163 4.94 -17.37 -13.57
N SER A 164 4.57 -17.82 -12.37
CA SER A 164 3.23 -18.29 -12.05
C SER A 164 2.63 -17.52 -10.88
N VAL A 165 1.34 -17.18 -10.98
CA VAL A 165 0.59 -16.52 -9.90
C VAL A 165 -0.69 -17.28 -9.65
N ALA A 166 -0.77 -17.89 -8.48
CA ALA A 166 -1.92 -18.70 -8.09
C ALA A 166 -3.16 -17.86 -7.78
N THR A 167 -4.28 -18.55 -7.76
CA THR A 167 -5.63 -18.03 -7.50
C THR A 167 -5.72 -17.20 -6.21
N GLY A 168 -6.49 -16.10 -6.26
CA GLY A 168 -6.74 -15.24 -5.11
C GLY A 168 -5.62 -14.27 -4.79
N SER A 169 -4.49 -14.36 -5.50
CA SER A 169 -3.34 -13.48 -5.31
C SER A 169 -3.44 -12.20 -6.13
N VAL A 170 -2.96 -11.10 -5.56
CA VAL A 170 -2.86 -9.78 -6.19
C VAL A 170 -1.39 -9.40 -6.32
N VAL A 171 -0.95 -9.07 -7.53
CA VAL A 171 0.39 -8.55 -7.81
C VAL A 171 0.22 -7.16 -8.40
N GLU A 172 0.75 -6.14 -7.71
CA GLU A 172 0.73 -4.76 -8.18
C GLU A 172 2.13 -4.14 -8.23
N TYR A 173 2.37 -3.30 -9.24
CA TYR A 173 3.60 -2.52 -9.38
C TYR A 173 4.88 -3.34 -9.14
N SER A 174 4.95 -4.56 -9.68
CA SER A 174 6.04 -5.49 -9.39
C SER A 174 6.68 -6.07 -10.65
N ARG A 175 7.94 -6.50 -10.54
CA ARG A 175 8.66 -7.27 -11.57
C ARG A 175 8.99 -8.66 -11.05
N LEU A 176 8.48 -9.69 -11.70
CA LEU A 176 8.68 -11.09 -11.31
C LEU A 176 9.38 -11.85 -12.44
N GLY A 177 10.56 -12.41 -12.15
CA GLY A 177 11.38 -13.17 -13.11
C GLY A 177 10.82 -14.55 -13.48
N PRO A 178 11.47 -15.25 -14.42
CA PRO A 178 10.94 -16.44 -15.09
C PRO A 178 10.75 -17.68 -14.19
N ASN A 179 11.36 -17.69 -13.00
CA ASN A 179 11.25 -18.81 -12.04
C ASN A 179 10.60 -18.37 -10.72
N VAL A 180 9.73 -17.36 -10.77
CA VAL A 180 9.00 -16.88 -9.59
C VAL A 180 7.62 -17.53 -9.54
N SER A 181 7.32 -18.20 -8.42
CA SER A 181 6.01 -18.80 -8.16
C SER A 181 5.34 -18.10 -6.98
N VAL A 182 4.19 -17.48 -7.21
CA VAL A 182 3.37 -16.84 -6.18
C VAL A 182 2.25 -17.78 -5.75
N GLY A 183 2.26 -18.20 -4.49
CA GLY A 183 1.20 -19.02 -3.89
C GLY A 183 -0.16 -18.33 -3.83
N GLU A 184 -1.18 -19.04 -3.36
CA GLU A 184 -2.56 -18.55 -3.28
C GLU A 184 -2.73 -17.43 -2.24
N ASN A 185 -3.73 -16.57 -2.45
CA ASN A 185 -4.13 -15.50 -1.51
C ASN A 185 -3.00 -14.56 -1.08
N CYS A 186 -2.01 -14.34 -1.95
CA CYS A 186 -0.89 -13.45 -1.69
C CYS A 186 -1.21 -12.00 -2.08
N VAL A 187 -0.54 -11.05 -1.44
CA VAL A 187 -0.48 -9.65 -1.88
C VAL A 187 0.97 -9.29 -2.11
N VAL A 188 1.33 -8.98 -3.35
CA VAL A 188 2.70 -8.59 -3.75
C VAL A 188 2.65 -7.16 -4.30
N SER A 189 3.37 -6.23 -3.69
CA SER A 189 3.32 -4.81 -4.06
C SER A 189 4.69 -4.16 -4.10
N GLY A 190 5.04 -3.53 -5.22
CA GLY A 190 6.28 -2.76 -5.32
C GLY A 190 7.54 -3.62 -5.31
N CYS A 191 7.45 -4.92 -5.59
CA CYS A 191 8.55 -5.86 -5.45
C CYS A 191 9.29 -6.06 -6.78
N SER A 192 10.58 -6.34 -6.71
CA SER A 192 11.38 -6.82 -7.83
C SER A 192 12.06 -8.13 -7.43
N VAL A 193 11.79 -9.20 -8.17
CA VAL A 193 12.30 -10.55 -7.89
C VAL A 193 12.95 -11.08 -9.16
N ILE A 194 14.28 -11.06 -9.21
CA ILE A 194 15.04 -11.39 -10.42
C ILE A 194 15.43 -12.87 -10.46
N THR A 195 15.69 -13.45 -9.28
CA THR A 195 16.10 -14.85 -9.12
C THR A 195 14.91 -15.76 -8.85
N GLU A 196 15.11 -17.07 -8.95
CA GLU A 196 14.13 -18.08 -8.53
C GLU A 196 13.65 -17.82 -7.08
N ALA A 197 12.33 -17.78 -6.91
CA ALA A 197 11.71 -17.56 -5.62
C ALA A 197 10.31 -18.17 -5.57
N VAL A 198 9.98 -18.77 -4.43
CA VAL A 198 8.63 -19.24 -4.13
C VAL A 198 8.07 -18.38 -3.02
N LEU A 199 7.00 -17.65 -3.31
CA LEU A 199 6.24 -16.91 -2.31
C LEU A 199 5.18 -17.86 -1.73
N PRO A 200 5.24 -18.17 -0.42
CA PRO A 200 4.24 -19.00 0.23
C PRO A 200 2.82 -18.48 0.06
N ALA A 201 1.82 -19.37 0.02
CA ALA A 201 0.42 -18.97 0.13
C ALA A 201 0.17 -18.14 1.39
N ASP A 202 -0.87 -17.29 1.34
CA ASP A 202 -1.29 -16.40 2.44
C ASP A 202 -0.20 -15.40 2.88
N SER A 203 0.69 -15.01 1.95
CA SER A 203 1.76 -14.04 2.23
C SER A 203 1.42 -12.63 1.77
N PHE A 204 1.72 -11.66 2.62
CA PHE A 204 1.79 -10.26 2.24
C PHE A 204 3.26 -9.88 2.05
N VAL A 205 3.61 -9.33 0.88
CA VAL A 205 4.96 -8.87 0.53
C VAL A 205 4.86 -7.48 -0.09
N CYS A 206 5.40 -6.46 0.59
CA CYS A 206 5.44 -5.11 0.05
C CYS A 206 6.76 -4.42 0.36
N SER A 207 7.44 -3.97 -0.68
CA SER A 207 8.73 -3.28 -0.56
C SER A 207 8.55 -1.77 -0.49
N LEU A 208 9.41 -1.11 0.28
CA LEU A 208 9.49 0.34 0.39
C LEU A 208 10.92 0.80 0.08
N SER A 209 11.00 1.88 -0.69
CA SER A 209 12.22 2.67 -0.84
C SER A 209 12.37 3.58 0.38
N LEU A 210 13.58 3.67 0.91
CA LEU A 210 13.90 4.36 2.15
C LEU A 210 15.08 5.31 1.94
N LYS A 211 14.96 6.54 2.41
CA LYS A 211 16.06 7.50 2.47
C LYS A 211 16.63 7.52 3.89
N MET A 212 17.80 6.91 4.07
CA MET A 212 18.45 6.79 5.37
C MET A 212 19.88 7.37 5.31
N ASN A 213 20.15 8.41 6.11
CA ASN A 213 21.44 9.10 6.13
C ASN A 213 21.88 9.58 4.73
N GLY A 214 20.94 10.03 3.90
CA GLY A 214 21.19 10.45 2.51
C GLY A 214 21.26 9.32 1.48
N TYR A 215 21.40 8.07 1.91
CA TYR A 215 21.50 6.91 1.03
C TYR A 215 20.13 6.26 0.80
N LEU A 216 19.92 5.81 -0.44
CA LEU A 216 18.78 4.98 -0.80
C LEU A 216 19.00 3.56 -0.26
N LYS A 217 17.98 3.03 0.42
CA LYS A 217 17.90 1.67 0.96
C LYS A 217 16.52 1.11 0.66
N TYR A 218 16.38 -0.20 0.78
CA TYR A 218 15.12 -0.89 0.55
C TYR A 218 14.83 -1.83 1.71
N SER A 219 13.57 -1.86 2.16
CA SER A 219 13.10 -2.84 3.14
C SER A 219 11.76 -3.41 2.70
N THR A 220 11.56 -4.71 2.90
CA THR A 220 10.39 -5.43 2.43
C THR A 220 9.62 -5.98 3.61
N MET A 221 8.40 -5.48 3.77
CA MET A 221 7.43 -6.05 4.70
C MET A 221 7.02 -7.43 4.17
N ALA A 222 7.36 -8.50 4.90
CA ALA A 222 6.90 -9.86 4.63
C ALA A 222 6.28 -10.45 5.89
N PHE A 223 4.99 -10.80 5.83
CA PHE A 223 4.23 -11.40 6.94
C PHE A 223 2.98 -12.09 6.40
N GLY A 224 2.19 -12.75 7.24
CA GLY A 224 0.98 -13.47 6.80
C GLY A 224 -0.20 -12.52 6.60
N VAL A 225 -1.05 -12.75 5.59
CA VAL A 225 -2.23 -11.88 5.33
C VAL A 225 -3.21 -11.83 6.52
N GLN A 226 -3.17 -12.82 7.41
CA GLN A 226 -3.97 -12.89 8.63
C GLN A 226 -3.29 -12.30 9.87
N ASP A 227 -2.03 -11.85 9.77
CA ASP A 227 -1.31 -11.28 10.90
C ASP A 227 -1.93 -9.95 11.35
N ASN A 228 -2.19 -9.82 12.65
CA ASN A 228 -2.77 -8.62 13.22
C ASN A 228 -1.70 -7.63 13.66
N LEU A 229 -1.30 -6.74 12.76
CA LEU A 229 -0.28 -5.71 13.03
C LEU A 229 -0.65 -4.73 14.17
N LYS A 230 -1.94 -4.64 14.53
CA LYS A 230 -2.43 -3.75 15.60
C LYS A 230 -2.45 -4.41 16.97
N ARG A 231 -2.46 -5.74 17.01
CA ARG A 231 -2.42 -6.48 18.28
C ARG A 231 -1.13 -6.10 18.97
N ASN A 232 -1.26 -5.66 20.21
CA ASN A 232 -0.14 -5.23 21.03
C ASN A 232 -0.19 -5.85 22.42
N VAL A 233 0.98 -5.88 23.06
CA VAL A 233 1.16 -6.27 24.44
C VAL A 233 1.90 -5.18 25.20
N LYS A 234 1.74 -5.13 26.52
CA LYS A 234 2.30 -4.06 27.35
C LYS A 234 3.71 -4.37 27.86
N THR A 235 4.09 -5.64 27.93
CA THR A 235 5.32 -6.10 28.56
C THR A 235 6.07 -7.08 27.65
N LEU A 236 7.40 -7.15 27.79
CA LEU A 236 8.23 -8.09 27.04
C LEU A 236 7.88 -9.56 27.34
N SER A 237 7.45 -9.88 28.56
CA SER A 237 7.03 -11.24 28.94
C SER A 237 5.80 -11.74 28.17
N ASP A 238 4.99 -10.83 27.67
CA ASP A 238 3.76 -11.13 26.94
C ASP A 238 3.96 -11.27 25.42
N ILE A 239 5.19 -11.10 24.91
CA ILE A 239 5.50 -11.18 23.47
C ILE A 239 5.07 -12.52 22.85
N LYS A 240 5.06 -13.60 23.63
CA LYS A 240 4.54 -14.92 23.23
C LYS A 240 3.07 -14.93 22.82
N LEU A 241 2.30 -13.89 23.18
CA LEU A 241 0.90 -13.74 22.79
C LEU A 241 0.73 -13.15 21.39
N LEU A 242 1.78 -12.57 20.81
CA LEU A 242 1.79 -12.13 19.42
C LEU A 242 2.05 -13.33 18.51
N GLN A 243 1.54 -13.23 17.29
CA GLN A 243 1.72 -14.25 16.25
C GLN A 243 2.28 -13.59 15.00
N PHE A 244 3.11 -14.34 14.29
CA PHE A 244 3.65 -14.00 12.98
C PHE A 244 3.56 -15.24 12.09
N PHE A 245 2.84 -15.13 10.98
CA PHE A 245 2.58 -16.22 10.05
C PHE A 245 2.00 -17.48 10.75
N GLY A 246 1.06 -17.26 11.67
CA GLY A 246 0.44 -18.33 12.48
C GLY A 246 1.34 -18.97 13.55
N VAL A 247 2.59 -18.52 13.68
CA VAL A 247 3.56 -19.01 14.68
C VAL A 247 3.68 -18.01 15.82
N CYS A 248 3.90 -18.51 17.05
CA CYS A 248 4.22 -17.67 18.20
C CYS A 248 5.41 -16.74 17.89
N PHE A 249 5.24 -15.43 18.10
CA PHE A 249 6.25 -14.45 17.71
C PHE A 249 7.58 -14.66 18.44
N LEU A 250 7.55 -15.09 19.71
CA LEU A 250 8.76 -15.45 20.46
C LEU A 250 9.54 -16.59 19.77
N SER A 251 8.86 -17.58 19.21
CA SER A 251 9.49 -18.66 18.45
C SER A 251 10.11 -18.15 17.15
N CYS A 252 9.46 -17.20 16.46
CA CYS A 252 10.02 -16.55 15.28
C CYS A 252 11.30 -15.77 15.60
N LEU A 253 11.33 -15.03 16.71
CA LEU A 253 12.53 -14.31 17.16
C LEU A 253 13.70 -15.27 17.42
N ASN A 254 13.44 -16.43 18.02
CA ASN A 254 14.47 -17.46 18.22
C ASN A 254 14.98 -18.02 16.88
N ILE A 255 14.10 -18.30 15.92
CA ILE A 255 14.46 -18.73 14.56
C ILE A 255 15.35 -17.67 13.89
N TRP A 256 15.08 -16.40 14.14
CA TRP A 256 15.82 -15.28 13.57
C TRP A 256 17.07 -14.86 14.36
N ASN A 257 17.38 -15.56 15.45
CA ASN A 257 18.48 -15.25 16.37
C ASN A 257 18.38 -13.83 16.97
N LEU A 258 17.16 -13.35 17.23
CA LEU A 258 16.88 -12.04 17.80
C LEU A 258 16.58 -12.16 19.30
N LYS A 259 17.20 -11.28 20.09
CA LYS A 259 16.93 -11.18 21.53
C LYS A 259 15.69 -10.33 21.79
N VAL A 260 14.91 -10.73 22.78
CA VAL A 260 13.79 -9.94 23.28
C VAL A 260 14.31 -8.84 24.19
N THR A 261 14.44 -7.63 23.65
CA THR A 261 14.87 -6.43 24.39
C THR A 261 13.93 -5.27 24.07
N GLU A 262 14.00 -4.20 24.87
CA GLU A 262 13.29 -2.95 24.56
C GLU A 262 13.71 -2.36 23.20
N GLU A 263 14.95 -2.61 22.75
CA GLU A 263 15.47 -2.16 21.46
C GLU A 263 14.88 -2.92 20.27
N LEU A 264 14.23 -4.06 20.50
CA LEU A 264 13.50 -4.76 19.44
C LEU A 264 12.33 -3.91 18.91
N PHE A 265 11.78 -2.99 19.71
CA PHE A 265 10.60 -2.22 19.34
C PHE A 265 10.93 -0.73 19.16
N SER A 266 10.41 -0.12 18.09
CA SER A 266 10.40 1.33 17.88
C SER A 266 9.26 2.00 18.67
N GLY A 267 9.35 3.32 18.79
CA GLY A 267 8.29 4.14 19.36
C GLY A 267 7.99 3.82 20.84
N ASN A 268 6.70 3.74 21.17
CA ASN A 268 6.21 3.62 22.54
C ASN A 268 6.46 2.21 23.13
N LYS A 269 7.22 2.16 24.22
CA LYS A 269 7.59 0.92 24.94
C LYS A 269 6.44 0.22 25.67
N THR A 270 5.29 0.87 25.77
CA THR A 270 4.08 0.31 26.39
C THR A 270 3.12 -0.35 25.38
N CYS A 271 3.45 -0.32 24.09
CA CYS A 271 2.63 -0.86 23.02
C CYS A 271 3.51 -1.68 22.07
N LEU A 272 3.81 -2.93 22.42
CA LEU A 272 4.70 -3.80 21.65
C LEU A 272 3.87 -4.61 20.63
N SER A 273 4.17 -4.50 19.34
CA SER A 273 3.40 -5.09 18.25
C SER A 273 4.29 -5.46 17.06
N LEU A 274 3.75 -6.17 16.07
CA LEU A 274 4.47 -6.40 14.80
C LEU A 274 4.73 -5.09 14.03
N TRP A 275 3.89 -4.06 14.22
CA TRP A 275 4.04 -2.77 13.55
C TRP A 275 5.33 -2.04 13.94
N ASN A 276 5.70 -2.12 15.22
CA ASN A 276 6.90 -1.47 15.76
C ASN A 276 8.04 -2.45 16.03
N ALA A 277 7.89 -3.75 15.77
CA ALA A 277 8.99 -4.70 15.87
C ALA A 277 10.01 -4.50 14.74
N ARG A 278 11.29 -4.35 15.11
CA ARG A 278 12.43 -4.23 14.20
C ARG A 278 12.85 -5.60 13.71
N ILE A 279 12.13 -6.11 12.71
CA ILE A 279 12.37 -7.43 12.10
C ILE A 279 12.65 -7.34 10.61
N PHE A 280 12.43 -6.19 9.96
CA PHE A 280 12.56 -6.05 8.51
C PHE A 280 13.96 -5.57 8.11
N PRO A 281 14.72 -6.33 7.31
CA PRO A 281 16.08 -5.96 6.91
C PRO A 281 16.15 -4.77 5.95
N ALA A 282 16.99 -3.78 6.27
CA ALA A 282 17.39 -2.74 5.33
C ALA A 282 18.50 -3.27 4.40
N CYS A 283 18.24 -3.25 3.10
CA CYS A 283 19.13 -3.75 2.05
C CYS A 283 19.54 -2.63 1.08
N SER A 284 20.59 -2.88 0.29
CA SER A 284 21.11 -1.96 -0.73
C SER A 284 20.34 -2.01 -2.05
N SER A 285 19.63 -3.09 -2.34
CA SER A 285 18.82 -3.24 -3.54
C SER A 285 17.41 -3.74 -3.21
N LEU A 286 16.46 -3.43 -4.10
CA LEU A 286 15.07 -3.88 -3.99
C LEU A 286 14.98 -5.42 -4.02
N SER A 287 15.70 -6.06 -4.96
CA SER A 287 15.71 -7.53 -5.10
C SER A 287 16.32 -8.24 -3.87
N ASP A 288 17.40 -7.70 -3.30
CA ASP A 288 17.99 -8.27 -2.08
C ASP A 288 17.03 -8.15 -0.89
N SER A 289 16.29 -7.04 -0.83
CA SER A 289 15.28 -6.82 0.22
C SER A 289 14.18 -7.87 0.17
N VAL A 290 13.60 -8.10 -1.02
CA VAL A 290 12.55 -9.12 -1.18
C VAL A 290 13.11 -10.51 -0.88
N THR A 291 14.27 -10.85 -1.46
CA THR A 291 14.90 -12.16 -1.27
C THR A 291 15.20 -12.44 0.20
N THR A 292 15.72 -11.45 0.94
CA THR A 292 16.04 -11.60 2.36
C THR A 292 14.76 -11.76 3.19
N SER A 293 13.73 -10.95 2.92
CA SER A 293 12.44 -11.05 3.62
C SER A 293 11.70 -12.36 3.33
N LEU A 294 11.83 -12.91 2.12
CA LEU A 294 11.30 -14.25 1.81
C LEU A 294 12.08 -15.37 2.53
N LYS A 295 13.40 -15.25 2.66
CA LYS A 295 14.20 -16.18 3.49
C LYS A 295 13.77 -16.14 4.95
N MET A 296 13.52 -14.94 5.49
CA MET A 296 12.99 -14.74 6.84
C MET A 296 11.63 -15.43 7.03
N LEU A 297 10.71 -15.28 6.07
CA LEU A 297 9.39 -15.89 6.09
C LEU A 297 9.46 -17.42 5.98
N ASN A 298 10.26 -17.93 5.02
CA ASN A 298 10.46 -19.37 4.83
C ASN A 298 11.14 -20.04 6.01
N ALA A 299 12.04 -19.34 6.71
CA ALA A 299 12.65 -19.83 7.95
C ALA A 299 11.61 -20.14 9.04
N VAL A 300 10.57 -19.31 9.16
CA VAL A 300 9.45 -19.55 10.09
C VAL A 300 8.66 -20.78 9.66
N ARG A 301 8.31 -20.89 8.37
CA ARG A 301 7.54 -22.03 7.85
C ARG A 301 8.27 -23.36 8.02
N ASN A 302 9.57 -23.36 7.71
CA ASN A 302 10.40 -24.56 7.73
C ASN A 302 11.00 -24.85 9.11
N LYS A 303 10.80 -23.97 10.09
CA LYS A 303 11.43 -24.03 11.42
C LYS A 303 12.97 -24.14 11.33
N SER A 304 13.55 -23.49 10.33
CA SER A 304 14.99 -23.52 10.06
C SER A 304 15.66 -22.23 10.53
N PRO A 305 16.85 -22.28 11.17
CA PRO A 305 17.50 -21.07 11.69
C PRO A 305 17.88 -20.09 10.56
N PHE A 306 17.65 -18.79 10.78
CA PHE A 306 18.01 -17.73 9.84
C PHE A 306 18.38 -16.44 10.58
N SER A 307 19.67 -16.23 10.86
CA SER A 307 20.13 -15.08 11.65
C SER A 307 19.90 -13.73 10.95
N LEU A 308 19.14 -12.85 11.60
CA LEU A 308 18.91 -11.47 11.16
C LEU A 308 19.93 -10.46 11.71
N ASN A 309 20.81 -10.87 12.64
CA ASN A 309 21.75 -9.97 13.33
C ASN A 309 22.76 -9.25 12.43
N LYS A 310 22.97 -9.73 11.20
CA LYS A 310 23.87 -9.09 10.22
C LYS A 310 23.24 -7.90 9.51
N TYR A 311 21.93 -7.69 9.67
CA TYR A 311 21.20 -6.61 9.02
C TYR A 311 20.89 -5.49 9.99
N LYS A 312 20.84 -4.26 9.48
CA LYS A 312 20.12 -3.19 10.17
C LYS A 312 18.63 -3.48 10.03
N LEU A 313 17.94 -3.71 11.14
CA LEU A 313 16.52 -4.02 11.16
C LEU A 313 15.70 -2.76 11.41
N LEU A 314 14.55 -2.71 10.75
CA LEU A 314 13.58 -1.63 10.85
C LEU A 314 12.22 -2.20 11.22
N SER A 315 11.43 -1.39 11.91
CA SER A 315 9.99 -1.63 12.05
C SER A 315 9.20 -1.03 10.89
N ILE A 316 7.94 -1.41 10.72
CA ILE A 316 7.06 -0.79 9.71
C ILE A 316 6.91 0.71 10.00
N GLU A 317 6.77 1.07 11.28
CA GLU A 317 6.74 2.47 11.72
C GLU A 317 7.96 3.25 11.23
N GLU A 318 9.17 2.72 11.46
CA GLU A 318 10.41 3.36 11.02
C GLU A 318 10.53 3.40 9.50
N MET A 319 10.13 2.34 8.80
CA MET A 319 10.11 2.32 7.34
C MET A 319 9.23 3.43 6.76
N LEU A 320 8.08 3.72 7.39
CA LEU A 320 7.19 4.81 6.94
C LEU A 320 7.71 6.21 7.29
N ILE A 321 8.54 6.33 8.33
CA ILE A 321 9.28 7.56 8.64
C ILE A 321 10.36 7.79 7.58
N TYR A 322 11.10 6.73 7.21
CA TYR A 322 12.19 6.81 6.24
C TYR A 322 11.76 6.72 4.78
N LYS A 323 10.47 6.52 4.47
CA LYS A 323 9.97 6.35 3.10
C LYS A 323 10.50 7.41 2.15
N ASP A 324 10.91 6.97 0.97
CA ASP A 324 11.31 7.78 -0.17
C ASP A 324 10.23 7.65 -1.24
N VAL A 325 9.28 8.59 -1.24
CA VAL A 325 8.08 8.51 -2.10
C VAL A 325 8.41 8.81 -3.56
N GLU A 326 9.45 9.60 -3.83
CA GLU A 326 9.85 9.97 -5.19
C GLU A 326 10.45 8.76 -5.91
N ASP A 327 11.35 8.01 -5.25
CA ASP A 327 11.88 6.76 -5.79
C ASP A 327 10.77 5.72 -6.04
N MET A 328 9.84 5.59 -5.10
CA MET A 328 8.70 4.68 -5.24
C MET A 328 7.78 5.04 -6.42
N ILE A 329 7.49 6.33 -6.64
CA ILE A 329 6.68 6.77 -7.77
C ILE A 329 7.45 6.59 -9.08
N THR A 330 8.74 6.95 -9.11
CA THR A 330 9.62 6.74 -10.26
C THR A 330 9.65 5.27 -10.68
N TYR A 331 9.74 4.35 -9.72
CA TYR A 331 9.66 2.91 -9.99
C TYR A 331 8.32 2.49 -10.62
N ARG A 332 7.19 3.03 -10.16
CA ARG A 332 5.87 2.78 -10.77
C ARG A 332 5.79 3.34 -12.18
N GLU A 333 6.33 4.53 -12.42
CA GLU A 333 6.38 5.15 -13.75
C GLU A 333 7.22 4.33 -14.73
N GLN A 334 8.38 3.81 -14.30
CA GLN A 334 9.21 2.92 -15.11
C GLN A 334 8.44 1.67 -15.56
N ILE A 335 7.75 1.00 -14.62
CA ILE A 335 6.90 -0.15 -14.95
C ILE A 335 5.80 0.24 -15.95
N PHE A 336 5.12 1.36 -15.72
CA PHE A 336 4.07 1.85 -16.62
C PHE A 336 4.59 2.10 -18.04
N LEU A 337 5.75 2.75 -18.18
CA LEU A 337 6.38 3.03 -19.47
C LEU A 337 6.76 1.75 -20.20
N GLU A 338 7.39 0.80 -19.51
CA GLU A 338 7.76 -0.50 -20.10
C GLU A 338 6.53 -1.30 -20.56
N ILE A 339 5.45 -1.31 -19.77
CA ILE A 339 4.19 -1.98 -20.16
C ILE A 339 3.54 -1.29 -21.38
N THR A 340 3.67 0.02 -21.52
CA THR A 340 3.05 0.78 -22.62
C THR A 340 3.87 0.68 -23.91
N LEU A 341 5.17 0.39 -23.82
CA LEU A 341 6.08 0.27 -24.97
C LEU A 341 6.11 -1.15 -25.58
N ASN A 342 5.68 -2.16 -24.83
CA ASN A 342 5.56 -3.56 -25.28
C ASN A 342 4.16 -3.85 -25.82
#